data_AF-A0A917BE83-F1
#
_entry.id   AF-A0A917BE83-F1
#
_cell.length_a   1.000
_cell.length_b   1.000
_cell.length_c   1.000
_cell.angle_alpha   90.00
_cell.angle_beta   90.00
_cell.angle_gamma   90.00
#
_symmetry.space_group_name_H-M   'P 1'
#
loop_
_entity.id
_entity.type
_entity.pdbx_description
1 polymer ?
#
loop_
_entity_poly.entity_id
_entity_poly.type
_entity_poly.pdbx_seq_one_letter_code
_entity_poly.pdbx_strand_id
1 'polypeptide(L)'
;MKQLDRALTTVENVLAAGALGLAALISIVNIIIRQFGAAWFWTEESVIYLIIFSTFLGAVITLRHNEHVSVDILGVFFKERGKKWLALVAGVVTLVYLGIMSYLGWLLLLEPFSRTTVTPVLKLPLWVVEAAVPIGMTLMFLRAIEMLYRTARYGTVGESPEEVLAAEAEATGLTFEEIKASHEAIARADRDQTREDGR
;
A
#
# COMPACT_ATOMS: atom_id res chain seq x y z
N MET A 1 -1.13 18.69 -9.06
CA MET A 1 -0.51 17.41 -8.60
C MET A 1 -1.22 16.89 -7.36
N LYS A 2 -1.28 17.64 -6.23
CA LYS A 2 -1.98 17.20 -5.01
C LYS A 2 -3.42 16.69 -5.18
N GLN A 3 -4.22 17.28 -6.09
CA GLN A 3 -5.60 16.83 -6.31
C GLN A 3 -5.72 15.55 -7.13
N LEU A 4 -4.76 15.30 -8.03
CA LEU A 4 -4.69 14.05 -8.78
C LEU A 4 -4.27 12.90 -7.86
N ASP A 5 -3.26 13.12 -7.03
CA ASP A 5 -2.79 12.13 -6.05
C ASP A 5 -3.92 11.77 -5.08
N ARG A 6 -4.66 12.76 -4.56
CA ARG A 6 -5.81 12.54 -3.66
C ARG A 6 -6.95 11.77 -4.35
N ALA A 7 -7.27 12.11 -5.60
CA ALA A 7 -8.30 11.41 -6.35
C ALA A 7 -7.91 9.93 -6.59
N LEU A 8 -6.68 9.69 -7.03
CA LEU A 8 -6.15 8.34 -7.23
C LEU A 8 -6.19 7.54 -5.93
N THR A 9 -5.76 8.14 -4.83
CA THR A 9 -5.74 7.52 -3.50
C THR A 9 -7.13 7.17 -2.99
N THR A 10 -8.10 8.08 -3.16
CA THR A 10 -9.48 7.81 -2.75
C THR A 10 -10.06 6.64 -3.54
N VAL A 11 -9.77 6.60 -4.85
CA VAL A 11 -10.21 5.51 -5.73
C VAL A 11 -9.54 4.19 -5.33
N GLU A 12 -8.22 4.17 -5.12
CA GLU A 12 -7.46 2.99 -4.67
C GLU A 12 -8.04 2.42 -3.36
N ASN A 13 -8.27 3.28 -2.36
CA ASN A 13 -8.80 2.88 -1.05
C ASN A 13 -10.23 2.33 -1.16
N VAL A 14 -11.11 3.01 -1.89
CA VAL A 14 -12.51 2.58 -2.07
C VAL A 14 -12.58 1.26 -2.84
N LEU A 15 -11.75 1.10 -3.87
CA LEU A 15 -11.69 -0.15 -4.64
C LEU A 15 -11.15 -1.31 -3.79
N ALA A 16 -10.07 -1.09 -3.01
CA ALA A 16 -9.51 -2.11 -2.15
C ALA A 16 -10.50 -2.55 -1.06
N ALA A 17 -11.03 -1.59 -0.29
CA ALA A 17 -11.98 -1.86 0.77
C ALA A 17 -13.29 -2.45 0.25
N GLY A 18 -13.77 -1.95 -0.90
CA GLY A 18 -14.96 -2.47 -1.57
C GLY A 18 -14.79 -3.91 -2.05
N ALA A 19 -13.65 -4.23 -2.68
CA ALA A 19 -13.36 -5.59 -3.13
C ALA A 19 -13.26 -6.57 -1.95
N LEU A 20 -12.56 -6.20 -0.87
CA LEU A 20 -12.43 -7.03 0.33
C LEU A 20 -13.76 -7.20 1.06
N GLY A 21 -14.52 -6.11 1.22
CA GLY A 21 -15.84 -6.14 1.84
C GLY A 21 -16.84 -6.99 1.05
N LEU A 22 -16.81 -6.91 -0.28
CA LEU A 22 -17.62 -7.76 -1.14
C LEU A 22 -17.20 -9.24 -1.03
N ALA A 23 -15.90 -9.52 -0.99
CA ALA A 23 -15.39 -10.88 -0.79
C ALA A 23 -15.90 -11.46 0.54
N ALA A 24 -15.79 -10.70 1.64
CA ALA A 24 -16.30 -11.10 2.95
C ALA A 24 -17.81 -11.34 2.94
N LEU A 25 -18.58 -10.45 2.30
CA LEU A 25 -20.04 -10.61 2.19
C LEU A 25 -20.41 -11.89 1.43
N ILE A 26 -19.76 -12.13 0.28
CA ILE A 26 -19.98 -13.35 -0.51
C ILE A 26 -19.63 -14.60 0.31
N SER A 27 -18.52 -14.57 1.06
CA SER A 27 -18.14 -15.68 1.95
C SER A 27 -19.18 -15.93 3.04
N ILE A 28 -19.70 -14.89 3.69
CA ILE A 28 -20.74 -15.02 4.73
C ILE A 28 -22.01 -15.61 4.14
N VAL A 29 -22.48 -15.08 3.00
CA VAL A 29 -23.67 -15.58 2.32
C VAL A 29 -23.49 -17.05 1.92
N ASN A 30 -22.32 -17.42 1.40
CA ASN A 30 -22.03 -18.79 1.02
C ASN A 30 -22.08 -19.74 2.22
N ILE A 31 -21.54 -19.34 3.39
CA ILE A 31 -21.60 -20.15 4.62
C ILE A 31 -23.06 -20.35 5.07
N ILE A 32 -23.88 -19.29 5.02
CA ILE A 32 -25.30 -19.36 5.38
C ILE A 32 -26.03 -20.33 4.45
N ILE A 33 -25.88 -20.18 3.14
CA ILE A 33 -26.54 -21.06 2.14
C ILE A 33 -26.11 -22.51 2.34
N ARG A 34 -24.83 -22.75 2.66
CA ARG A 34 -24.29 -24.08 2.94
C ARG A 34 -24.93 -24.76 4.15
N GLN A 35 -25.31 -23.99 5.17
CA GLN A 35 -26.04 -24.50 6.32
C GLN A 35 -27.44 -25.01 5.94
N PHE A 36 -28.04 -24.48 4.87
CA PHE A 36 -29.33 -24.95 4.33
C PHE A 36 -29.18 -26.08 3.29
N GLY A 37 -27.98 -26.63 3.12
CA GLY A 37 -27.73 -27.77 2.22
C GLY A 37 -27.60 -27.41 0.73
N ALA A 38 -27.56 -26.12 0.39
CA ALA A 38 -27.27 -25.64 -0.96
C ALA A 38 -25.85 -25.06 -1.03
N ALA A 39 -25.23 -25.01 -2.20
CA ALA A 39 -23.94 -24.33 -2.38
C ALA A 39 -23.88 -23.67 -3.76
N TRP A 40 -23.39 -22.44 -3.82
CA TRP A 40 -23.14 -21.76 -5.08
C TRP A 40 -21.71 -22.03 -5.52
N PHE A 41 -21.54 -22.77 -6.61
CA PHE A 41 -20.23 -23.22 -7.09
C PHE A 41 -19.28 -22.06 -7.45
N TRP A 42 -19.81 -20.92 -7.87
CA TRP A 42 -19.02 -19.78 -8.35
C TRP A 42 -18.44 -18.89 -7.23
N THR A 43 -18.95 -19.00 -6.00
CA THR A 43 -18.59 -18.07 -4.92
C THR A 43 -17.14 -18.22 -4.47
N GLU A 44 -16.62 -19.45 -4.50
CA GLU A 44 -15.26 -19.76 -4.05
C GLU A 44 -14.20 -19.08 -4.95
N GLU A 45 -14.34 -19.22 -6.28
CA GLU A 45 -13.45 -18.56 -7.24
C GLU A 45 -13.59 -17.03 -7.18
N SER A 46 -14.81 -16.51 -7.06
CA SER A 46 -15.06 -15.06 -7.02
C SER A 46 -14.42 -14.40 -5.80
N VAL A 47 -14.50 -15.04 -4.63
CA VAL A 47 -13.87 -14.55 -3.39
C VAL A 47 -12.35 -14.48 -3.57
N ILE A 48 -11.74 -15.54 -4.12
CA ILE A 48 -10.29 -15.57 -4.37
C ILE A 48 -9.89 -14.42 -5.30
N TYR A 49 -10.64 -14.17 -6.38
CA TYR A 49 -10.31 -13.10 -7.32
C TYR A 49 -10.44 -11.72 -6.68
N LEU A 50 -11.50 -11.48 -5.91
CA LEU A 50 -11.68 -10.22 -5.18
C LEU A 50 -10.56 -9.98 -4.16
N ILE A 51 -10.11 -11.03 -3.46
CA ILE A 51 -8.98 -10.94 -2.53
C ILE A 51 -7.68 -10.64 -3.28
N ILE A 52 -7.43 -11.25 -4.44
CA ILE A 52 -6.26 -10.95 -5.27
C ILE A 52 -6.25 -9.47 -5.67
N PHE A 53 -7.36 -8.95 -6.20
CA PHE A 53 -7.49 -7.53 -6.55
C PHE A 53 -7.28 -6.62 -5.33
N SER A 54 -7.92 -6.94 -4.20
CA SER A 54 -7.75 -6.19 -2.97
C SER A 54 -6.31 -6.23 -2.43
N THR A 55 -5.59 -7.33 -2.62
CA THR A 55 -4.21 -7.50 -2.15
C THR A 55 -3.28 -6.60 -2.93
N PHE A 56 -3.40 -6.58 -4.27
CA PHE A 56 -2.57 -5.71 -5.10
C PHE A 56 -2.88 -4.23 -4.87
N LEU A 57 -4.16 -3.86 -4.74
CA LEU A 57 -4.53 -2.49 -4.39
C LEU A 57 -4.08 -2.11 -2.97
N GLY A 58 -4.25 -3.00 -2.01
CA GLY A 58 -3.78 -2.84 -0.64
C GLY A 58 -2.27 -2.64 -0.57
N ALA A 59 -1.51 -3.38 -1.37
CA ALA A 59 -0.06 -3.27 -1.44
C ALA A 59 0.40 -1.93 -2.06
N VAL A 60 -0.37 -1.33 -3.00
CA VAL A 60 -0.13 0.05 -3.46
C VAL A 60 -0.33 1.05 -2.31
N ILE A 61 -1.35 0.83 -1.47
CA ILE A 61 -1.68 1.68 -0.33
C ILE A 61 -0.60 1.56 0.77
N THR A 62 -0.11 0.38 1.11
CA THR A 62 0.96 0.21 2.10
C THR A 62 2.30 0.77 1.63
N LEU A 63 2.60 0.71 0.33
CA LEU A 63 3.79 1.36 -0.21
C LEU A 63 3.78 2.88 0.05
N ARG A 64 2.60 3.51 0.08
CA ARG A 64 2.44 4.94 0.40
C ARG A 64 2.77 5.23 1.86
N HIS A 65 2.29 4.39 2.78
CA HIS A 65 2.52 4.56 4.22
C HIS A 65 3.98 4.29 4.63
N ASN A 66 4.90 4.12 3.67
CA ASN A 66 6.33 3.97 3.91
C ASN A 66 6.66 2.92 4.97
N GLU A 67 5.89 1.82 5.02
CA GLU A 67 6.26 0.61 5.77
C GLU A 67 7.45 -0.11 5.12
N HIS A 68 8.38 0.62 4.48
CA HIS A 68 9.76 0.18 4.34
C HIS A 68 10.43 0.20 5.71
N VAL A 69 9.95 -0.68 6.60
CA VAL A 69 10.44 -1.00 7.95
C VAL A 69 11.97 -1.26 7.95
N SER A 70 12.58 -1.52 6.79
CA SER A 70 13.96 -1.96 6.66
C SER A 70 15.03 -0.86 6.50
N VAL A 71 14.69 0.41 6.24
CA VAL A 71 15.73 1.46 6.17
C VAL A 71 15.97 2.12 7.52
N ASP A 72 15.01 2.08 8.45
CA ASP A 72 15.14 2.74 9.73
C ASP A 72 16.23 2.12 10.62
N ILE A 73 16.37 0.80 10.62
CA ILE A 73 17.41 0.10 11.42
C ILE A 73 18.82 0.53 10.99
N LEU A 74 19.09 0.64 9.68
CA LEU A 74 20.36 1.16 9.18
C LEU A 74 20.47 2.69 9.37
N GLY A 75 19.33 3.38 9.38
CA GLY A 75 19.25 4.81 9.66
C GLY A 75 19.72 5.17 11.07
N VAL A 76 19.46 4.33 12.08
CA VAL A 76 19.88 4.60 13.47
C VAL A 76 21.40 4.82 13.59
N PHE A 77 22.20 4.21 12.72
CA PHE A 77 23.67 4.33 12.74
C PHE A 77 24.23 5.55 11.97
N PHE A 78 23.42 6.25 11.17
CA PHE A 78 23.89 7.33 10.29
C PHE A 78 23.30 8.71 10.67
N LYS A 79 24.14 9.77 10.57
CA LYS A 79 23.69 11.18 10.63
C LYS A 79 22.67 11.49 9.52
N GLU A 80 21.90 12.57 9.65
CA GLU A 80 20.84 12.99 8.70
C GLU A 80 21.22 12.93 7.22
N ARG A 81 22.47 13.23 6.85
CA ARG A 81 22.94 13.16 5.45
C ARG A 81 23.11 11.74 4.94
N GLY A 82 23.52 10.79 5.78
CA GLY A 82 23.65 9.38 5.44
C GLY A 82 22.29 8.69 5.31
N LYS A 83 21.33 9.05 6.16
CA LYS A 83 19.94 8.58 6.07
C LYS A 83 19.30 8.92 4.73
N LYS A 84 19.48 10.16 4.25
CA LYS A 84 18.95 10.61 2.95
C LYS A 84 19.55 9.83 1.77
N TRP A 85 20.87 9.62 1.79
CA TRP A 85 21.54 8.84 0.74
C TRP A 85 21.08 7.39 0.71
N LEU A 86 20.96 6.77 1.89
CA LEU A 86 20.48 5.40 2.00
C LEU A 86 19.03 5.25 1.52
N ALA A 87 18.15 6.17 1.89
CA ALA A 87 16.77 6.19 1.42
C ALA A 87 16.67 6.37 -0.10
N LEU A 88 17.53 7.20 -0.69
CA LEU A 88 17.57 7.42 -2.14
C LEU A 88 18.02 6.15 -2.87
N VAL A 89 19.07 5.48 -2.37
CA VAL A 89 19.54 4.19 -2.93
C VAL A 89 18.48 3.11 -2.80
N ALA A 90 17.86 2.97 -1.62
CA ALA A 90 16.79 2.00 -1.39
C ALA A 90 15.59 2.25 -2.30
N GLY A 91 15.21 3.53 -2.50
CA GLY A 91 14.16 3.92 -3.43
C GLY A 91 14.48 3.56 -4.89
N VAL A 92 15.73 3.77 -5.33
CA VAL A 92 16.17 3.37 -6.69
C VAL A 92 16.13 1.85 -6.85
N VAL A 93 16.61 1.08 -5.88
CA VAL A 93 16.57 -0.39 -5.92
C VAL A 93 15.13 -0.89 -5.99
N THR A 94 14.24 -0.32 -5.19
CA THR A 94 12.80 -0.64 -5.18
C THR A 94 12.17 -0.33 -6.54
N LEU A 95 12.50 0.81 -7.13
CA LEU A 95 12.01 1.23 -8.43
C LEU A 95 12.46 0.29 -9.56
N VAL A 96 13.73 -0.13 -9.55
CA VAL A 96 14.24 -1.14 -10.50
C VAL A 96 13.53 -2.47 -10.34
N TYR A 97 13.37 -2.94 -9.10
CA TYR A 97 12.68 -4.19 -8.79
C TYR A 97 11.22 -4.18 -9.30
N LEU A 98 10.47 -3.12 -8.96
CA LEU A 98 9.08 -2.96 -9.40
C LEU A 98 8.97 -2.83 -10.93
N GLY A 99 9.92 -2.15 -11.57
CA GLY A 99 9.98 -2.03 -13.02
C GLY A 99 10.17 -3.39 -13.72
N ILE A 100 11.10 -4.21 -13.21
CA ILE A 100 11.32 -5.58 -13.72
C ILE A 100 10.08 -6.44 -13.51
N MET A 101 9.49 -6.43 -12.32
CA MET A 101 8.31 -7.22 -12.01
C MET A 101 7.08 -6.81 -12.83
N SER A 102 6.89 -5.50 -13.07
CA SER A 102 5.84 -4.99 -13.96
C SER A 102 6.04 -5.47 -15.40
N TYR A 103 7.27 -5.40 -15.92
CA TYR A 103 7.59 -5.88 -17.27
C TYR A 103 7.35 -7.37 -17.44
N LEU A 104 7.86 -8.19 -16.50
CA LEU A 104 7.66 -9.64 -16.51
C LEU A 104 6.18 -10.01 -16.36
N GLY A 105 5.44 -9.29 -15.51
CA GLY A 105 4.00 -9.48 -15.36
C GLY A 105 3.23 -9.22 -16.65
N TRP A 106 3.59 -8.17 -17.40
CA TRP A 106 2.97 -7.92 -18.70
C TRP A 106 3.38 -8.93 -19.76
N LEU A 107 4.64 -9.38 -19.75
CA LEU A 107 5.10 -10.42 -20.66
C LEU A 107 4.29 -11.71 -20.46
N LEU A 108 4.10 -12.14 -19.21
CA LEU A 108 3.32 -13.32 -18.87
C LEU A 108 1.87 -13.22 -19.35
N LEU A 109 1.25 -12.05 -19.19
CA LEU A 109 -0.14 -11.83 -19.63
C LEU A 109 -0.31 -11.84 -21.15
N LEU A 110 0.74 -11.50 -21.89
CA LEU A 110 0.74 -11.52 -23.35
C LEU A 110 1.01 -12.92 -23.91
N GLU A 111 1.41 -13.88 -23.08
CA GLU A 111 1.65 -15.25 -23.55
C GLU A 111 0.36 -15.90 -24.07
N PRO A 112 0.42 -16.60 -25.23
CA PRO A 112 -0.75 -17.24 -25.82
C PRO A 112 -1.44 -18.25 -24.89
N PHE A 113 -0.67 -18.92 -24.02
CA PHE A 113 -1.17 -19.91 -23.08
C PHE A 113 -2.06 -19.30 -21.99
N SER A 114 -1.73 -18.10 -21.50
CA SER A 114 -2.57 -17.31 -20.57
C SER A 114 -3.93 -16.99 -21.20
N ARG A 115 -3.97 -16.71 -22.51
CA ARG A 115 -5.19 -16.31 -23.23
C ARG A 115 -6.14 -17.47 -23.54
N THR A 116 -5.64 -18.70 -23.64
CA THR A 116 -6.48 -19.88 -23.94
C THR A 116 -6.95 -20.64 -22.70
N THR A 117 -6.38 -20.32 -21.53
CA THR A 117 -6.71 -21.02 -20.28
C THR A 117 -7.88 -20.33 -19.57
N VAL A 118 -8.85 -21.15 -19.15
CA VAL A 118 -10.06 -20.69 -18.45
C VAL A 118 -10.10 -21.23 -17.02
N THR A 119 -10.78 -20.48 -16.16
CA THR A 119 -11.03 -20.84 -14.77
C THR A 119 -11.92 -22.08 -14.68
N PRO A 120 -11.66 -22.99 -13.71
CA PRO A 120 -12.29 -24.31 -13.70
C PRO A 120 -13.80 -24.26 -13.49
N VAL A 121 -14.31 -23.29 -12.74
CA VAL A 121 -15.74 -23.20 -12.43
C VAL A 121 -16.43 -22.10 -13.24
N LEU A 122 -15.93 -20.87 -13.21
CA LEU A 122 -16.54 -19.72 -13.88
C LEU A 122 -16.33 -19.73 -15.39
N LYS A 123 -15.37 -20.53 -15.90
CA LYS A 123 -14.94 -20.55 -17.31
C LYS A 123 -14.58 -19.16 -17.84
N LEU A 124 -14.23 -18.25 -16.94
CA LEU A 124 -13.70 -16.94 -17.26
C LEU A 124 -12.25 -17.09 -17.73
N PRO A 125 -11.79 -16.24 -18.67
CA PRO A 125 -10.40 -16.22 -19.07
C PRO A 125 -9.50 -15.87 -17.89
N LEU A 126 -8.43 -16.65 -17.65
CA LEU A 126 -7.52 -16.43 -16.52
C LEU A 126 -6.79 -15.08 -16.59
N TRP A 127 -6.57 -14.56 -17.80
CA TRP A 127 -5.91 -13.27 -18.00
C TRP A 127 -6.58 -12.11 -17.23
N VAL A 128 -7.88 -12.20 -16.92
CA VAL A 128 -8.58 -11.16 -16.14
C VAL A 128 -8.03 -11.07 -14.72
N VAL A 129 -7.76 -12.22 -14.10
CA VAL A 129 -7.24 -12.31 -12.74
C VAL A 129 -5.73 -12.06 -12.75
N GLU A 130 -5.04 -12.64 -13.74
CA GLU A 130 -3.60 -12.43 -13.91
C GLU A 130 -3.25 -10.97 -14.21
N ALA A 131 -4.17 -10.19 -14.81
CA ALA A 131 -4.01 -8.75 -15.03
C ALA A 131 -3.89 -7.94 -13.74
N ALA A 132 -4.45 -8.42 -12.62
CA ALA A 132 -4.34 -7.72 -11.35
C ALA A 132 -2.87 -7.53 -10.94
N VAL A 133 -2.01 -8.52 -11.23
CA VAL A 133 -0.58 -8.52 -10.89
C VAL A 133 0.19 -7.40 -11.61
N PRO A 134 0.28 -7.36 -12.95
CA PRO A 134 1.02 -6.32 -13.65
C PRO A 134 0.37 -4.94 -13.50
N ILE A 135 -0.96 -4.83 -13.35
CA ILE A 135 -1.62 -3.55 -13.04
C ILE A 135 -1.16 -3.04 -11.67
N GLY A 136 -1.21 -3.88 -10.64
CA GLY A 136 -0.76 -3.55 -9.29
C GLY A 136 0.72 -3.14 -9.28
N MET A 137 1.58 -3.93 -9.93
CA MET A 137 3.01 -3.65 -10.04
C MET A 137 3.29 -2.33 -10.78
N THR A 138 2.54 -2.03 -11.83
CA THR A 138 2.66 -0.76 -12.58
C THR A 138 2.25 0.42 -11.70
N LEU A 139 1.15 0.31 -10.95
CA LEU A 139 0.71 1.34 -10.02
C LEU A 139 1.73 1.57 -8.91
N MET A 140 2.26 0.50 -8.31
CA MET A 140 3.35 0.59 -7.33
C MET A 140 4.59 1.27 -7.90
N PHE A 141 4.97 0.96 -9.14
CA PHE A 141 6.11 1.58 -9.81
C PHE A 141 5.90 3.10 -9.99
N LEU A 142 4.70 3.52 -10.41
CA LEU A 142 4.36 4.95 -10.51
C LEU A 142 4.43 5.65 -9.14
N ARG A 143 3.93 5.01 -8.08
CA ARG A 143 4.01 5.54 -6.72
C ARG A 143 5.45 5.60 -6.20
N ALA A 144 6.27 4.59 -6.49
CA ALA A 144 7.68 4.58 -6.12
C ALA A 144 8.46 5.73 -6.78
N ILE A 145 8.14 6.09 -8.04
CA ILE A 145 8.69 7.28 -8.70
C ILE A 145 8.29 8.55 -7.94
N GLU A 146 7.00 8.69 -7.60
CA GLU A 146 6.48 9.84 -6.87
C GLU A 146 7.19 10.01 -5.51
N MET A 147 7.35 8.91 -4.79
CA MET A 147 8.03 8.86 -3.50
C MET A 147 9.52 9.23 -3.63
N LEU A 148 10.23 8.66 -4.61
CA LEU A 148 11.64 8.97 -4.86
C LEU A 148 11.84 10.44 -5.23
N TYR A 149 10.94 11.01 -6.05
CA TYR A 149 10.96 12.43 -6.41
C TYR A 149 10.74 13.33 -5.19
N ARG A 150 9.79 12.98 -4.30
CA ARG A 150 9.53 13.72 -3.05
C ARG A 150 10.75 13.66 -2.12
N THR A 151 11.35 12.48 -1.94
CA THR A 151 12.56 12.29 -1.12
C THR A 151 13.74 13.10 -1.66
N ALA A 152 13.93 13.12 -2.98
CA ALA A 152 15.00 13.90 -3.62
C ALA A 152 14.81 15.42 -3.48
N ARG A 153 13.56 15.92 -3.52
CA ARG A 153 13.25 17.36 -3.49
C ARG A 153 13.13 17.94 -2.09
N TYR A 154 12.53 17.21 -1.16
CA TYR A 154 12.21 17.69 0.20
C TYR A 154 13.13 17.10 1.27
N GLY A 155 13.88 16.05 0.96
CA GLY A 155 14.86 15.45 1.87
C GLY A 155 14.25 14.90 3.17
N THR A 156 12.93 14.73 3.23
CA THR A 156 12.22 14.05 4.30
C THR A 156 12.12 12.58 3.94
N VAL A 157 12.77 11.73 4.73
CA VAL A 157 12.53 10.29 4.74
C VAL A 157 11.39 10.12 5.73
N GLY A 158 10.22 9.69 5.25
CA GLY A 158 9.03 9.55 6.09
C GLY A 158 7.88 10.44 5.62
N GLU A 159 6.68 9.90 5.84
CA GLU A 159 5.37 10.34 5.37
C GLU A 159 5.14 11.86 5.42
N SER A 160 4.28 12.32 4.51
CA SER A 160 3.71 13.66 4.60
C SER A 160 3.12 13.84 6.01
N PRO A 161 3.42 14.94 6.74
CA PRO A 161 2.85 15.17 8.07
C PRO A 161 1.33 15.03 8.12
N GLU A 162 0.62 15.29 7.01
CA GLU A 162 -0.84 15.11 6.89
C GLU A 162 -1.28 13.62 6.93
N GLU A 163 -0.45 12.66 6.52
CA GLU A 163 -0.79 11.23 6.47
C GLU A 163 -0.54 10.51 7.80
N VAL A 164 0.57 10.80 8.48
CA VAL A 164 0.82 10.32 9.86
C VAL A 164 -0.26 10.84 10.80
N LEU A 165 -0.56 12.14 10.70
CA LEU A 165 -1.59 12.76 11.53
C LEU A 165 -3.00 12.24 11.18
N ALA A 166 -3.27 11.86 9.92
CA ALA A 166 -4.54 11.26 9.54
C ALA A 166 -4.66 9.81 10.03
N ALA A 167 -3.59 9.01 9.95
CA ALA A 167 -3.55 7.64 10.46
C ALA A 167 -3.60 7.61 12.00
N GLU A 168 -2.88 8.50 12.70
CA GLU A 168 -2.99 8.68 14.16
C GLU A 168 -4.38 9.20 14.57
N ALA A 169 -4.98 10.12 13.81
CA ALA A 169 -6.34 10.62 14.09
C ALA A 169 -7.40 9.52 13.89
N GLU A 170 -7.25 8.67 12.87
CA GLU A 170 -8.17 7.56 12.60
C GLU A 170 -8.00 6.43 13.62
N ALA A 171 -6.77 6.14 14.06
CA ALA A 171 -6.49 5.12 15.08
C ALA A 171 -6.84 5.55 16.52
N THR A 172 -6.77 6.85 16.82
CA THR A 172 -6.94 7.37 18.19
C THR A 172 -8.28 8.11 18.39
N GLY A 173 -8.99 8.45 17.30
CA GLY A 173 -10.23 9.21 17.33
C GLY A 173 -10.09 10.69 17.73
N LEU A 174 -8.85 11.20 17.78
CA LEU A 174 -8.52 12.56 18.19
C LEU A 174 -8.42 13.51 16.98
N THR A 175 -8.73 14.79 17.20
CA THR A 175 -8.70 15.79 16.13
C THR A 175 -7.28 16.28 15.83
N PHE A 176 -7.04 16.76 14.60
CA PHE A 176 -5.73 17.19 14.09
C PHE A 176 -5.02 18.23 14.99
N GLU A 177 -5.77 19.09 15.69
CA GLU A 177 -5.21 20.07 16.62
C GLU A 177 -4.66 19.43 17.91
N GLU A 178 -5.31 18.39 18.43
CA GLU A 178 -4.93 17.74 19.68
C GLU A 178 -3.64 16.94 19.52
N ILE A 179 -3.46 16.26 18.38
CA ILE A 179 -2.25 15.49 18.08
C ILE A 179 -1.05 16.43 17.87
N LYS A 180 -1.26 17.55 17.19
CA LYS A 180 -0.21 18.58 17.01
C LYS A 180 0.21 19.22 18.33
N ALA A 181 -0.75 19.50 19.22
CA ALA A 181 -0.47 20.03 20.55
C ALA A 181 0.29 19.03 21.44
N SER A 182 -0.04 17.74 21.35
CA SER A 182 0.66 16.67 22.08
C SER A 182 2.11 16.51 21.61
N HIS A 183 2.34 16.45 20.28
CA HIS A 183 3.69 16.38 19.71
C HIS A 183 4.54 17.61 20.04
N GLU A 184 3.95 18.82 20.02
CA GLU A 184 4.65 20.04 20.44
C GLU A 184 4.96 20.05 21.94
N ALA A 185 4.09 19.48 22.78
CA ALA A 185 4.33 19.36 24.22
C ALA A 185 5.47 18.38 24.52
N ILE A 186 5.50 17.22 23.83
CA ILE A 186 6.57 16.23 23.95
C ILE A 186 7.91 16.82 23.46
N ALA A 187 7.91 17.53 22.33
CA ALA A 187 9.10 18.20 21.80
C ALA A 187 9.59 19.40 22.63
N ARG A 188 8.75 19.92 23.54
CA ARG A 188 9.18 20.92 24.55
C ARG A 188 9.77 20.24 25.78
N ALA A 189 9.14 19.17 26.27
CA ALA A 189 9.62 18.39 27.40
C ALA A 189 11.03 17.79 27.15
N ASP A 190 11.28 17.28 25.95
CA ASP A 190 12.58 16.72 25.54
C ASP A 190 13.69 17.80 25.47
N ARG A 191 13.33 19.04 25.10
CA ARG A 191 14.24 20.19 25.08
C ARG A 191 14.59 20.74 26.46
N ASP A 192 13.71 20.56 27.43
CA ASP A 192 13.96 20.96 28.81
C ASP A 192 14.79 19.89 29.54
N GLN A 193 14.56 18.60 29.28
CA GLN A 193 15.40 17.51 29.81
C GLN A 193 16.85 17.57 29.31
N THR A 194 17.07 17.86 28.02
CA THR A 194 18.43 18.04 27.46
C THR A 194 19.17 19.27 27.99
N ARG A 195 18.47 20.23 28.62
CA ARG A 195 19.08 21.38 29.30
C ARG A 195 19.46 21.10 30.76
N GLU A 196 18.78 20.17 31.42
CA GLU A 196 19.08 19.78 32.80
C GLU A 196 20.22 18.76 32.90
N ASP A 197 20.33 17.82 31.96
CA ASP A 197 21.38 16.79 31.92
C ASP A 197 22.76 17.31 31.43
N GLY A 198 22.81 18.57 30.97
CA GLY A 198 24.02 19.25 30.48
C GLY A 198 24.78 20.08 31.54
N ARG A 199 24.46 19.92 32.82
CA ARG A 199 25.11 20.57 33.98
C ARG A 199 25.70 19.55 34.92
#